data_AF-A0A938LVG3-F1
#
_entry.id   AF-A0A938LVG3-F1
#
_cell.length_a   1.000
_cell.length_b   1.000
_cell.length_c   1.000
_cell.angle_alpha   90.00
_cell.angle_beta   90.00
_cell.angle_gamma   90.00
#
_symmetry.space_group_name_H-M   'P 1'
#
loop_
_entity.id
_entity.type
_entity.pdbx_description
1 polymer ?
#
loop_
_entity_poly.entity_id
_entity_poly.type
_entity_poly.pdbx_seq_one_letter_code
_entity_poly.pdbx_strand_id
1 'polypeptide(L)'
;MSDYIVLVKQVPDVSQITDNAFDPETGTLVRSRLANVINELDAQALAFARYMKTISGDANARLVALTMGPPMADEVLRYSLARAADQVVLLTDRALGGADTVATANPLACAIRRITQELLKCGDDYLIVSGMQSVDGDTAQVPAQIAEELKLPCIAYATGVEYKNGRFEFTRIISGGSQTVAAKKLPAVITVAKYEFPLFASFAGSRWATKAPIVKWGADDIKASLIGAKGSKTAVIRVFPPGKSTRKCRQVHDAGELAKIIVKNFQKGDGQAAAAGQGKADGKYLLPKRRTTLFERRWEATAKEQDDFNLLTKVLKDLNIPDVNKIDEATQEKILAAVGTSFQKKALEDMLAGMKVVEPAFKGEVWVVAEHSDGVVHPATFELTGKARDLADSLETKVGVCIAGENVMHMAEELIAAGADSVYAIEHKLLREFDPTAYRKVISDAIDKYVPQIVLYAATPQGRMLAPMVSYRTGCGLTADCTGLDIRDSSRKGEIGLLLQTRPALGGNVMATIRTKSSKS
;
A
#
# COMPACT_ATOMS: atom_id res chain seq x y z
N MET A 1 -13.68 4.43 31.55
CA MET A 1 -14.21 5.60 30.79
C MET A 1 -12.99 6.15 30.04
N SER A 2 -13.07 6.36 28.72
CA SER A 2 -11.89 6.23 27.84
C SER A 2 -11.21 7.55 27.46
N ASP A 3 -9.89 7.61 27.63
CA ASP A 3 -9.05 8.65 27.03
C ASP A 3 -8.88 8.42 25.50
N TYR A 4 -8.52 9.46 24.74
CA TYR A 4 -8.39 9.41 23.28
C TYR A 4 -6.98 9.82 22.83
N ILE A 5 -6.38 9.04 21.94
CA ILE A 5 -5.14 9.39 21.25
C ILE A 5 -5.47 9.55 19.76
N VAL A 6 -5.38 10.77 19.24
CA VAL A 6 -5.67 11.07 17.84
C VAL A 6 -4.39 11.15 17.04
N LEU A 7 -4.24 10.29 16.04
CA LEU A 7 -3.10 10.34 15.13
C LEU A 7 -3.39 11.39 14.05
N VAL A 8 -2.50 12.36 13.91
CA VAL A 8 -2.61 13.42 12.90
C VAL A 8 -1.33 13.51 12.09
N LYS A 9 -1.47 13.79 10.79
CA LYS A 9 -0.34 13.93 9.89
C LYS A 9 -0.39 15.26 9.14
N GLN A 10 0.78 15.87 8.99
CA GLN A 10 0.98 17.00 8.09
C GLN A 10 1.22 16.47 6.68
N VAL A 11 0.48 17.00 5.71
CA VAL A 11 0.54 16.61 4.30
C VAL A 11 0.63 17.86 3.42
N PRO A 12 1.25 17.79 2.23
CA PRO A 12 1.13 18.86 1.25
C PRO A 12 -0.33 19.02 0.81
N ASP A 13 -0.76 20.26 0.59
CA ASP A 13 -2.08 20.56 0.05
C ASP A 13 -2.15 20.17 -1.44
N VAL A 14 -2.65 18.96 -1.70
CA VAL A 14 -2.78 18.42 -3.06
C VAL A 14 -3.87 19.10 -3.87
N SER A 15 -4.78 19.86 -3.25
CA SER A 15 -5.85 20.60 -3.96
C SER A 15 -5.32 21.82 -4.70
N GLN A 16 -4.16 22.33 -4.31
CA GLN A 16 -3.49 23.50 -4.89
C GLN A 16 -2.31 23.12 -5.80
N ILE A 17 -2.25 21.88 -6.29
CA ILE A 17 -1.24 21.48 -7.27
C ILE A 17 -1.54 22.22 -8.59
N THR A 18 -0.78 23.28 -8.83
CA THR A 18 -0.77 24.02 -10.09
C THR A 18 0.06 23.27 -11.13
N ASP A 19 -0.17 23.49 -12.43
CA ASP A 19 0.65 22.91 -13.51
C ASP A 19 2.15 23.22 -13.35
N ASN A 20 2.47 24.34 -12.69
CA ASN A 20 3.82 24.78 -12.38
C ASN A 20 4.46 24.05 -11.18
N ALA A 21 3.76 23.11 -10.56
CA ALA A 21 4.30 22.28 -9.48
C ALA A 21 5.18 21.15 -10.01
N PHE A 22 5.23 20.93 -11.32
CA PHE A 22 6.08 19.94 -11.96
C PHE A 22 7.29 20.61 -12.62
N ASP A 23 8.45 20.01 -12.43
CA ASP A 23 9.65 20.31 -13.20
C ASP A 23 9.38 19.94 -14.68
N PRO A 24 9.44 20.90 -15.61
CA PRO A 24 9.16 20.65 -17.03
C PRO A 24 10.14 19.69 -17.70
N GLU A 25 11.39 19.60 -17.22
CA GLU A 25 12.44 18.75 -17.81
C GLU A 25 12.40 17.33 -17.24
N THR A 26 12.21 17.19 -15.92
CA THR A 26 12.24 15.88 -15.26
C THR A 26 10.86 15.28 -15.04
N GLY A 27 9.78 16.07 -15.17
CA GLY A 27 8.41 15.66 -14.83
C GLY A 27 8.19 15.45 -13.34
N THR A 28 9.13 15.85 -12.49
CA THR A 28 9.10 15.59 -11.04
C THR A 28 8.39 16.70 -10.29
N LEU A 29 7.63 16.37 -9.25
CA LEU A 29 6.94 17.37 -8.43
C LEU A 29 7.91 18.18 -7.55
N VAL A 30 7.87 19.50 -7.65
CA VAL A 30 8.59 20.47 -6.83
C VAL A 30 7.83 20.74 -5.52
N ARG A 31 8.11 19.92 -4.51
CA ARG A 31 7.40 19.93 -3.22
C ARG A 31 7.52 21.22 -2.40
N SER A 32 8.50 22.08 -2.66
CA SER A 32 8.70 23.36 -1.94
C SER A 32 7.61 24.40 -2.20
N ARG A 33 6.75 24.19 -3.20
CA ARG A 33 5.72 25.15 -3.62
C ARG A 33 4.34 24.89 -3.03
N LEU A 34 4.15 23.79 -2.31
CA LEU A 34 2.86 23.43 -1.72
C LEU A 34 2.84 23.83 -0.24
N ALA A 35 1.75 24.47 0.19
CA ALA A 35 1.49 24.69 1.60
C ALA A 35 1.30 23.34 2.29
N ASN A 36 1.76 23.24 3.54
CA ASN A 36 1.52 22.07 4.36
C ASN A 36 0.24 22.28 5.18
N VAL A 37 -0.63 21.28 5.20
CA VAL A 37 -1.91 21.31 5.92
C VAL A 37 -2.04 20.04 6.78
N ILE A 38 -2.98 20.07 7.72
CA ILE A 38 -3.42 18.83 8.37
C ILE A 38 -4.13 17.96 7.32
N ASN A 39 -3.86 16.67 7.33
CA ASN A 39 -4.61 15.72 6.51
C ASN A 39 -6.10 15.81 6.84
N GLU A 40 -6.95 15.95 5.82
CA GLU A 40 -8.38 16.20 6.01
C GLU A 40 -9.06 15.09 6.81
N LEU A 41 -8.75 13.83 6.51
CA LEU A 41 -9.29 12.67 7.23
C LEU A 41 -8.83 12.63 8.70
N ASP A 42 -7.66 13.19 9.02
CA ASP A 42 -7.18 13.28 10.40
C ASP A 42 -7.88 14.43 11.15
N ALA A 43 -8.21 15.53 10.46
CA ALA A 43 -9.06 16.58 11.02
C ALA A 43 -10.48 16.07 11.32
N GLN A 44 -11.02 15.21 10.45
CA GLN A 44 -12.28 14.50 10.67
C GLN A 44 -12.16 13.51 11.85
N ALA A 45 -11.03 12.80 11.98
CA ALA A 45 -10.77 11.92 13.11
C ALA A 45 -10.69 12.66 14.44
N LEU A 46 -10.10 13.85 14.47
CA LEU A 46 -10.08 14.74 15.64
C LEU A 46 -11.51 15.17 16.03
N ALA A 47 -12.33 15.53 15.04
CA ALA A 47 -13.73 15.87 15.25
C ALA A 47 -14.55 14.68 15.76
N PHE A 48 -14.32 13.50 15.20
CA PHE A 48 -14.96 12.26 15.60
C PHE A 48 -14.62 11.89 17.05
N ALA A 49 -13.34 11.97 17.44
CA ALA A 49 -12.91 11.72 18.81
C ALA A 49 -13.53 12.72 19.81
N ARG A 50 -13.65 14.00 19.43
CA ARG A 50 -14.36 15.01 20.25
C ARG A 50 -15.85 14.67 20.40
N TYR A 51 -16.48 14.17 19.34
CA TYR A 51 -17.88 13.72 19.40
C TYR A 51 -18.04 12.51 20.31
N MET A 52 -17.15 11.51 20.20
CA MET A 52 -17.12 10.34 21.09
C MET A 52 -17.04 10.74 22.57
N LYS A 53 -16.13 11.66 22.93
CA LYS A 53 -16.03 12.26 24.27
C LYS A 53 -17.34 12.91 24.72
N THR A 54 -18.05 13.57 23.81
CA THR A 54 -19.30 14.27 24.12
C THR A 54 -20.44 13.28 24.39
N ILE A 55 -20.62 12.27 23.53
CA ILE A 55 -21.71 11.29 23.68
C ILE A 55 -21.47 10.29 24.81
N SER A 56 -20.21 10.07 25.22
CA SER A 56 -19.92 9.24 26.40
C SER A 56 -20.24 9.93 27.72
N GLY A 57 -20.41 11.26 27.72
CA GLY A 57 -20.65 12.05 28.92
C GLY A 57 -19.44 12.14 29.86
N ASP A 58 -18.25 11.72 29.40
CA ASP A 58 -17.04 11.71 30.22
C ASP A 58 -16.35 13.07 30.20
N ALA A 59 -16.62 13.88 31.23
CA ALA A 59 -16.01 15.19 31.39
C ALA A 59 -14.48 15.11 31.64
N ASN A 60 -13.98 13.98 32.13
CA ASN A 60 -12.58 13.80 32.52
C ASN A 60 -11.72 13.16 31.41
N ALA A 61 -12.34 12.57 30.39
CA ALA A 61 -11.62 12.01 29.25
C ALA A 61 -10.73 13.06 28.60
N ARG A 62 -9.48 12.74 28.31
CA ARG A 62 -8.53 13.64 27.65
C ARG A 62 -8.31 13.21 26.20
N LEU A 63 -8.06 14.19 25.34
CA LEU A 63 -7.71 13.99 23.96
C LEU A 63 -6.26 14.43 23.72
N VAL A 64 -5.40 13.49 23.35
CA VAL A 64 -3.99 13.74 23.01
C VAL A 64 -3.81 13.61 21.51
N ALA A 65 -3.36 14.66 20.82
CA ALA A 65 -2.97 14.53 19.41
C ALA A 65 -1.49 14.15 19.28
N LEU A 66 -1.19 13.12 18.49
CA LEU A 66 0.15 12.60 18.25
C LEU A 66 0.48 12.71 16.75
N THR A 67 1.63 13.28 16.42
CA THR A 67 2.16 13.31 15.05
C THR A 67 3.62 12.88 15.03
N MET A 68 4.03 12.28 13.90
CA MET A 68 5.42 12.04 13.57
C MET A 68 5.78 12.84 12.33
N GLY A 69 6.81 13.68 12.42
CA GLY A 69 7.20 14.53 11.31
C GLY A 69 8.38 15.45 11.62
N PRO A 70 8.76 16.28 10.64
CA PRO A 70 9.76 17.33 10.86
C PRO A 70 9.27 18.36 11.89
N PRO A 71 10.15 19.24 12.39
CA PRO A 71 9.78 20.25 13.39
C PRO A 71 8.58 21.15 12.99
N MET A 72 8.37 21.39 11.69
CA MET A 72 7.24 22.17 11.18
C MET A 72 5.87 21.47 11.36
N ALA A 73 5.84 20.17 11.67
CA ALA A 73 4.60 19.47 12.02
C ALA A 73 4.00 19.95 13.36
N ASP A 74 4.70 20.83 14.10
CA ASP A 74 4.15 21.64 15.20
C ASP A 74 2.84 22.33 14.79
N GLU A 75 2.74 22.82 13.55
CA GLU A 75 1.57 23.54 13.03
C GLU A 75 0.28 22.71 13.10
N VAL A 76 0.34 21.41 12.76
CA VAL A 76 -0.84 20.54 12.82
C VAL A 76 -1.22 20.16 14.25
N LEU A 77 -0.27 20.19 15.18
CA LEU A 77 -0.55 20.03 16.60
C LEU A 77 -1.19 21.29 17.19
N ARG A 78 -0.71 22.48 16.80
CA ARG A 78 -1.36 23.76 17.14
C ARG A 78 -2.79 23.82 16.61
N TYR A 79 -3.00 23.36 15.38
CA TYR A 79 -4.34 23.20 14.79
C TYR A 79 -5.24 22.32 15.67
N SER A 80 -4.69 21.22 16.19
CA SER A 80 -5.41 20.25 17.01
C SER A 80 -5.77 20.82 18.40
N LEU A 81 -4.81 21.49 19.04
CA LEU A 81 -5.00 22.22 20.31
C LEU A 81 -6.08 23.28 20.20
N ALA A 82 -6.07 24.07 19.12
CA ALA A 82 -7.03 25.16 18.96
C ALA A 82 -8.50 24.71 18.85
N ARG A 83 -8.74 23.40 18.69
CA ARG A 83 -10.06 22.81 18.38
C ARG A 83 -10.56 21.80 19.40
N ALA A 84 -9.75 20.79 19.74
CA ALA A 84 -10.23 19.68 20.56
C ALA A 84 -9.18 18.96 21.39
N ALA A 85 -7.89 19.07 21.05
CA ALA A 85 -6.84 18.39 21.79
C ALA A 85 -6.55 19.12 23.11
N ASP A 86 -6.47 18.35 24.19
CA ASP A 86 -6.09 18.82 25.52
C ASP A 86 -4.55 18.87 25.65
N GLN A 87 -3.86 17.93 25.00
CA GLN A 87 -2.39 17.83 24.96
C GLN A 87 -1.91 17.34 23.60
N VAL A 88 -0.63 17.56 23.30
CA VAL A 88 -0.04 17.15 22.03
C VAL A 88 1.39 16.64 22.17
N VAL A 89 1.73 15.68 21.31
CA VAL A 89 3.05 15.04 21.25
C VAL A 89 3.57 15.07 19.82
N LEU A 90 4.80 15.57 19.66
CA LEU A 90 5.54 15.59 18.40
C LEU A 90 6.70 14.59 18.47
N LEU A 91 6.65 13.58 17.62
CA LEU A 91 7.77 12.68 17.36
C LEU A 91 8.62 13.26 16.24
N THR A 92 9.79 13.82 16.59
CA THR A 92 10.64 14.58 15.65
C THR A 92 12.11 14.23 15.81
N ASP A 93 12.66 13.54 14.81
CA ASP A 93 14.07 13.17 14.74
C ASP A 93 14.46 12.92 13.28
N ARG A 94 15.71 13.24 12.90
CA ARG A 94 16.23 12.89 11.58
C ARG A 94 16.30 11.38 11.37
N ALA A 95 16.52 10.60 12.43
CA ALA A 95 16.56 9.14 12.37
C ALA A 95 15.22 8.50 11.93
N LEU A 96 14.11 9.23 12.08
CA LEU A 96 12.77 8.81 11.66
C LEU A 96 12.49 9.13 10.18
N GLY A 97 13.37 9.89 9.52
CA GLY A 97 13.21 10.32 8.14
C GLY A 97 13.28 9.19 7.13
N GLY A 98 12.54 9.33 6.03
CA GLY A 98 12.50 8.34 4.93
C GLY A 98 11.84 7.02 5.32
N ALA A 99 10.99 7.03 6.36
CA ALA A 99 10.23 5.88 6.82
C ALA A 99 9.12 5.50 5.83
N ASP A 100 8.95 4.21 5.59
CA ASP A 100 7.72 3.64 5.05
C ASP A 100 6.66 3.46 6.14
N THR A 101 5.57 2.75 5.82
CA THR A 101 4.45 2.54 6.74
C THR A 101 4.85 1.74 7.98
N VAL A 102 5.65 0.68 7.84
CA VAL A 102 6.15 -0.14 8.97
C VAL A 102 7.05 0.70 9.87
N ALA A 103 7.99 1.43 9.28
CA ALA A 103 8.91 2.32 10.00
C ALA A 103 8.25 3.61 10.52
N THR A 104 6.97 3.83 10.21
CA THR A 104 6.13 4.89 10.78
C THR A 104 5.24 4.35 11.90
N ALA A 105 4.66 3.16 11.71
CA ALA A 105 3.79 2.51 12.68
C ALA A 105 4.54 2.12 13.96
N ASN A 106 5.76 1.58 13.85
CA ASN A 106 6.53 1.15 15.03
C ASN A 106 6.88 2.31 15.99
N PRO A 107 7.43 3.45 15.54
CA PRO A 107 7.64 4.62 16.39
C PRO A 107 6.37 5.17 17.01
N LEU A 108 5.28 5.28 16.24
CA LEU A 108 4.00 5.77 16.73
C LEU A 108 3.42 4.84 17.80
N ALA A 109 3.51 3.53 17.62
CA ALA A 109 3.09 2.56 18.63
C ALA A 109 3.91 2.69 19.93
N CYS A 110 5.23 2.86 19.85
CA CYS A 110 6.07 3.13 21.03
C CYS A 110 5.67 4.43 21.73
N ALA A 111 5.39 5.49 20.96
CA ALA A 111 4.92 6.76 21.52
C ALA A 111 3.55 6.63 22.17
N ILE A 112 2.62 5.85 21.59
CA ILE A 112 1.32 5.55 22.22
C ILE A 112 1.51 4.85 23.56
N ARG A 113 2.37 3.81 23.64
CA ARG A 113 2.68 3.14 24.92
C ARG A 113 3.18 4.15 25.95
N ARG A 114 4.12 5.02 25.56
CA ARG A 114 4.66 6.06 26.45
C ARG A 114 3.59 7.08 26.87
N ILE A 115 2.72 7.53 25.96
CA ILE A 115 1.58 8.42 26.26
C ILE A 115 0.67 7.78 27.31
N THR A 116 0.29 6.52 27.12
CA THR A 116 -0.61 5.82 28.04
C THR A 116 -0.02 5.64 29.43
N GLN A 117 1.31 5.50 29.53
CA GLN A 117 2.03 5.30 30.79
C GLN A 117 2.39 6.62 31.51
N GLU A 118 2.86 7.63 30.79
CA GLU A 118 3.41 8.86 31.38
C GLU A 118 2.39 10.00 31.43
N LEU A 119 1.63 10.22 30.33
CA LEU A 119 0.71 11.35 30.21
C LEU A 119 -0.70 10.97 30.71
N LEU A 120 -1.23 9.86 30.21
CA LEU A 120 -2.59 9.47 30.51
C LEU A 120 -2.70 8.67 31.82
N LYS A 121 -1.80 7.73 32.09
CA LYS A 121 -1.89 6.84 33.26
C LYS A 121 -3.25 6.14 33.35
N CYS A 122 -3.78 5.74 32.19
CA CYS A 122 -5.17 5.27 32.02
C CYS A 122 -5.31 3.74 31.96
N GLY A 123 -4.21 2.98 32.01
CA GLY A 123 -4.26 1.53 31.79
C GLY A 123 -4.78 1.20 30.40
N ASP A 124 -5.78 0.32 30.33
CA ASP A 124 -6.40 -0.13 29.07
C ASP A 124 -7.61 0.72 28.61
N ASP A 125 -7.97 1.75 29.39
CA ASP A 125 -9.13 2.60 29.14
C ASP A 125 -8.81 3.73 28.16
N TYR A 126 -8.45 3.39 26.92
CA TYR A 126 -8.24 4.39 25.86
C TYR A 126 -8.61 3.90 24.46
N LEU A 127 -8.80 4.85 23.55
CA LEU A 127 -9.05 4.61 22.13
C LEU A 127 -8.04 5.39 21.28
N ILE A 128 -7.52 4.74 20.25
CA ILE A 128 -6.67 5.39 19.25
C ILE A 128 -7.57 5.70 18.06
N VAL A 129 -7.60 6.95 17.61
CA VAL A 129 -8.44 7.41 16.50
C VAL A 129 -7.56 8.04 15.43
N SER A 130 -7.77 7.68 14.16
CA SER A 130 -7.02 8.26 13.04
C SER A 130 -7.91 8.46 11.82
N GLY A 131 -7.47 9.25 10.85
CA GLY A 131 -8.04 9.16 9.50
C GLY A 131 -7.77 7.77 8.91
N MET A 132 -8.59 7.33 7.95
CA MET A 132 -8.38 6.04 7.27
C MET A 132 -7.09 6.02 6.44
N GLN A 133 -6.71 7.16 5.84
CA GLN A 133 -5.51 7.30 5.03
C GLN A 133 -5.06 8.76 4.97
N SER A 134 -3.85 8.99 4.45
CA SER A 134 -3.33 10.32 4.17
C SER A 134 -3.18 10.53 2.67
N VAL A 135 -3.56 11.71 2.16
CA VAL A 135 -3.63 12.01 0.71
C VAL A 135 -2.28 11.97 -0.01
N ASP A 136 -1.18 12.06 0.74
CA ASP A 136 0.16 12.06 0.18
C ASP A 136 0.61 10.66 -0.26
N GLY A 137 0.52 9.70 0.66
CA GLY A 137 0.91 8.32 0.46
C GLY A 137 -0.24 7.40 0.06
N ASP A 138 -1.49 7.77 0.37
CA ASP A 138 -2.73 7.03 0.09
C ASP A 138 -2.60 5.52 0.35
N THR A 139 -1.97 5.14 1.47
CA THR A 139 -1.67 3.73 1.77
C THR A 139 -2.76 3.05 2.58
N ALA A 140 -3.41 3.78 3.49
CA ALA A 140 -4.33 3.26 4.51
C ALA A 140 -3.74 2.17 5.44
N GLN A 141 -2.41 2.10 5.60
CA GLN A 141 -1.74 0.98 6.29
C GLN A 141 -1.39 1.26 7.75
N VAL A 142 -0.95 2.48 8.07
CA VAL A 142 -0.32 2.81 9.36
C VAL A 142 -1.20 2.46 10.56
N PRO A 143 -2.51 2.80 10.61
CA PRO A 143 -3.34 2.50 11.78
C PRO A 143 -3.49 0.99 12.04
N ALA A 144 -3.66 0.19 10.99
CA ALA A 144 -3.78 -1.26 11.10
C ALA A 144 -2.45 -1.90 11.53
N GLN A 145 -1.30 -1.36 11.08
CA GLN A 145 0.02 -1.79 11.55
C GLN A 145 0.28 -1.41 13.01
N ILE A 146 -0.19 -0.22 13.45
CA ILE A 146 -0.15 0.17 14.87
C ILE A 146 -1.01 -0.78 15.70
N ALA A 147 -2.19 -1.14 15.23
CA ALA A 147 -3.05 -2.12 15.90
C ALA A 147 -2.35 -3.47 16.07
N GLU A 148 -1.65 -3.95 15.03
CA GLU A 148 -0.86 -5.18 15.10
C GLU A 148 0.31 -5.08 16.10
N GLU A 149 1.11 -4.01 16.04
CA GLU A 149 2.24 -3.77 16.95
C GLU A 149 1.79 -3.69 18.42
N LEU A 150 0.66 -3.02 18.68
CA LEU A 150 0.09 -2.91 20.02
C LEU A 150 -0.75 -4.12 20.43
N LYS A 151 -0.99 -5.07 19.51
CA LYS A 151 -1.88 -6.24 19.68
C LYS A 151 -3.31 -5.84 20.06
N LEU A 152 -3.82 -4.77 19.45
CA LEU A 152 -5.15 -4.21 19.70
C LEU A 152 -6.13 -4.56 18.57
N PRO A 153 -7.43 -4.69 18.87
CA PRO A 153 -8.46 -4.75 17.84
C PRO A 153 -8.47 -3.45 17.01
N CYS A 154 -8.77 -3.58 15.72
CA CYS A 154 -8.90 -2.46 14.80
C CYS A 154 -10.30 -2.45 14.17
N ILE A 155 -10.99 -1.31 14.25
CA ILE A 155 -12.25 -1.04 13.57
C ILE A 155 -11.95 -0.04 12.46
N ALA A 156 -11.78 -0.57 11.24
CA ALA A 156 -11.53 0.24 10.07
C ALA A 156 -12.81 0.86 9.49
N TYR A 157 -12.65 1.95 8.74
CA TYR A 157 -13.69 2.63 7.96
C TYR A 157 -14.94 3.07 8.72
N ALA A 158 -14.79 3.57 9.96
CA ALA A 158 -15.89 4.12 10.73
C ALA A 158 -16.46 5.38 10.06
N THR A 159 -17.78 5.45 9.96
CA THR A 159 -18.55 6.61 9.46
C THR A 159 -19.50 7.17 10.49
N GLY A 160 -19.76 6.43 11.58
CA GLY A 160 -20.64 6.84 12.66
C GLY A 160 -20.32 6.11 13.95
N VAL A 161 -20.77 6.66 15.07
CA VAL A 161 -20.60 6.08 16.40
C VAL A 161 -21.78 6.43 17.29
N GLU A 162 -22.22 5.46 18.06
CA GLU A 162 -23.21 5.62 19.12
C GLU A 162 -22.62 5.11 20.44
N TYR A 163 -23.07 5.68 21.56
CA TYR A 163 -22.70 5.20 22.89
C TYR A 163 -23.91 4.60 23.58
N LYS A 164 -23.90 3.28 23.77
CA LYS A 164 -25.01 2.51 24.35
C LYS A 164 -24.48 1.52 25.36
N ASN A 165 -25.19 1.36 26.48
CA ASN A 165 -24.88 0.35 27.51
C ASN A 165 -23.40 0.36 27.95
N GLY A 166 -22.82 1.55 28.09
CA GLY A 166 -21.43 1.72 28.54
C GLY A 166 -20.35 1.45 27.47
N ARG A 167 -20.71 1.20 26.21
CA ARG A 167 -19.77 0.92 25.11
C ARG A 167 -20.06 1.72 23.85
N PHE A 168 -19.04 1.87 23.02
CA PHE A 168 -19.17 2.43 21.68
C PHE A 168 -19.57 1.36 20.65
N GLU A 169 -20.56 1.69 19.82
CA GLU A 169 -20.97 0.94 18.64
C GLU A 169 -20.67 1.78 17.40
N PHE A 170 -19.86 1.27 16.49
CA PHE A 170 -19.39 1.98 15.31
C PHE A 170 -20.08 1.45 14.08
N THR A 171 -20.58 2.35 13.24
CA THR A 171 -21.00 2.01 11.88
C THR A 171 -19.79 2.12 10.95
N ARG A 172 -19.47 1.03 10.24
CA ARG A 172 -18.32 0.97 9.32
C ARG A 172 -18.73 0.56 7.91
N ILE A 173 -17.91 0.92 6.93
CA ILE A 173 -18.06 0.51 5.53
C ILE A 173 -17.56 -0.93 5.36
N ILE A 174 -18.32 -1.75 4.65
CA ILE A 174 -17.93 -3.09 4.18
C ILE A 174 -18.21 -3.22 2.69
N SER A 175 -17.69 -4.27 2.05
CA SER A 175 -18.06 -4.62 0.68
C SER A 175 -19.57 -4.84 0.62
N GLY A 176 -20.29 -4.03 -0.18
CA GLY A 176 -21.74 -4.15 -0.37
C GLY A 176 -22.62 -3.39 0.62
N GLY A 177 -22.07 -2.66 1.61
CA GLY A 177 -22.90 -1.87 2.52
C GLY A 177 -22.19 -1.35 3.77
N SER A 178 -22.91 -1.35 4.89
CA SER A 178 -22.40 -0.95 6.20
C SER A 178 -22.68 -2.00 7.26
N GLN A 179 -21.86 -2.00 8.31
CA GLN A 179 -22.00 -2.91 9.44
C GLN A 179 -21.80 -2.15 10.74
N THR A 180 -22.61 -2.46 11.75
CA THR A 180 -22.39 -1.97 13.11
C THR A 180 -21.55 -2.96 13.90
N VAL A 181 -20.45 -2.49 14.49
CA VAL A 181 -19.51 -3.32 15.25
C VAL A 181 -19.09 -2.62 16.54
N ALA A 182 -18.71 -3.41 17.55
CA ALA A 182 -18.13 -2.89 18.79
C ALA A 182 -16.84 -3.64 19.11
N ALA A 183 -15.88 -2.94 19.71
CA ALA A 183 -14.66 -3.59 20.19
C ALA A 183 -15.01 -4.54 21.34
N LYS A 184 -14.53 -5.80 21.26
CA LYS A 184 -14.73 -6.79 22.34
C LYS A 184 -14.02 -6.41 23.63
N LYS A 185 -12.89 -5.72 23.51
CA LYS A 185 -12.04 -5.23 24.61
C LYS A 185 -11.45 -3.88 24.24
N LEU A 186 -11.22 -3.06 25.24
CA LEU A 186 -10.36 -1.89 25.13
C LEU A 186 -8.93 -2.26 25.55
N PRO A 187 -7.91 -1.56 25.02
CA PRO A 187 -8.00 -0.45 24.08
C PRO A 187 -8.22 -0.91 22.63
N ALA A 188 -8.62 0.01 21.74
CA ALA A 188 -8.88 -0.30 20.32
C ALA A 188 -8.42 0.83 19.39
N VAL A 189 -8.10 0.48 18.14
CA VAL A 189 -7.78 1.43 17.06
C VAL A 189 -9.00 1.63 16.17
N ILE A 190 -9.40 2.87 15.94
CA ILE A 190 -10.53 3.26 15.11
C ILE A 190 -10.01 4.13 13.96
N THR A 191 -10.33 3.76 12.72
CA THR A 191 -10.02 4.62 11.56
C THR A 191 -11.29 5.25 11.01
N VAL A 192 -11.30 6.56 10.86
CA VAL A 192 -12.45 7.32 10.38
C VAL A 192 -12.37 7.45 8.86
N ALA A 193 -13.35 6.91 8.16
CA ALA A 193 -13.49 7.04 6.71
C ALA A 193 -14.14 8.37 6.32
N LYS A 194 -15.13 8.79 7.10
CA LYS A 194 -15.87 10.03 6.85
C LYS A 194 -16.50 10.52 8.14
N TYR A 195 -16.36 11.82 8.42
CA TYR A 195 -17.16 12.52 9.42
C TYR A 195 -17.39 13.97 9.00
N GLU A 196 -18.65 14.36 8.83
CA GLU A 196 -19.04 15.59 8.11
C GLU A 196 -19.12 16.85 9.00
N PHE A 197 -18.90 16.72 10.32
CA PHE A 197 -19.01 17.85 11.25
C PHE A 197 -17.62 18.41 11.60
N PRO A 198 -17.13 19.44 10.89
CA PRO A 198 -15.81 20.01 11.14
C PRO A 198 -15.76 20.73 12.48
N LEU A 199 -14.57 20.74 13.08
CA LEU A 199 -14.28 21.56 14.26
C LEU A 199 -13.75 22.94 13.85
N PHE A 200 -14.38 23.99 14.37
CA PHE A 200 -13.90 25.35 14.24
C PHE A 200 -13.06 25.75 15.44
N ALA A 201 -11.96 26.46 15.19
CA ALA A 201 -11.14 27.02 16.26
C ALA A 201 -11.82 28.28 16.82
N SER A 202 -11.79 28.43 18.15
CA SER A 202 -12.18 29.70 18.79
C SER A 202 -10.97 30.63 18.89
N PHE A 203 -11.20 31.94 18.98
CA PHE A 203 -10.11 32.90 19.18
C PHE A 203 -9.30 32.61 20.46
N ALA A 204 -10.00 32.29 21.56
CA ALA A 204 -9.37 31.91 22.82
C ALA A 204 -8.56 30.60 22.68
N GLY A 205 -9.12 29.59 22.00
CA GLY A 205 -8.46 28.32 21.72
C GLY A 205 -7.19 28.50 20.89
N SER A 206 -7.25 29.30 19.82
CA SER A 206 -6.07 29.63 19.00
C SER A 206 -4.98 30.34 19.83
N ARG A 207 -5.35 31.32 20.66
CA ARG A 207 -4.39 32.05 21.51
C ARG A 207 -3.74 31.14 22.56
N TRP A 208 -4.51 30.22 23.14
CA TRP A 208 -3.99 29.20 24.05
C TRP A 208 -3.06 28.23 23.31
N ALA A 209 -3.50 27.72 22.16
CA ALA A 209 -2.77 26.76 21.35
C ALA A 209 -1.39 27.28 20.96
N THR A 210 -1.22 28.56 20.65
CA THR A 210 0.10 29.17 20.36
C THR A 210 1.07 29.11 21.55
N LYS A 211 0.57 29.14 22.78
CA LYS A 211 1.37 29.16 24.01
C LYS A 211 1.53 27.80 24.68
N ALA A 212 0.61 26.88 24.39
CA ALA A 212 0.60 25.56 25.01
C ALA A 212 1.92 24.81 24.76
N PRO A 213 2.45 24.09 25.76
CA PRO A 213 3.66 23.29 25.59
C PRO A 213 3.38 22.12 24.64
N ILE A 214 4.37 21.80 23.81
CA ILE A 214 4.35 20.63 22.92
C ILE A 214 5.41 19.68 23.44
N VAL A 215 4.99 18.47 23.80
CA VAL A 215 5.92 17.41 24.21
C VAL A 215 6.65 16.93 22.97
N LYS A 216 7.98 16.96 22.98
CA LYS A 216 8.82 16.54 21.86
C LYS A 216 9.64 15.34 22.26
N TRP A 217 9.56 14.28 21.46
CA TRP A 217 10.33 13.05 21.64
C TRP A 217 11.13 12.71 20.38
N GLY A 218 12.38 12.32 20.57
CA GLY A 218 13.26 11.81 19.52
C GLY A 218 13.22 10.28 19.39
N ALA A 219 14.14 9.72 18.60
CA ALA A 219 14.27 8.27 18.47
C ALA A 219 14.74 7.60 19.78
N ASP A 220 15.67 8.24 20.50
CA ASP A 220 16.23 7.72 21.77
C ASP A 220 15.20 7.71 22.91
N ASP A 221 14.21 8.60 22.83
CA ASP A 221 13.09 8.72 23.78
C ASP A 221 12.11 7.56 23.70
N ILE A 222 11.87 7.04 22.49
CA ILE A 222 10.87 6.01 22.22
C ILE A 222 11.48 4.62 22.05
N LYS A 223 12.77 4.54 21.71
CA LYS A 223 13.54 3.30 21.51
C LYS A 223 12.84 2.30 20.59
N ALA A 224 12.23 2.81 19.52
CA ALA A 224 11.58 2.01 18.49
C ALA A 224 12.62 1.19 17.71
N SER A 225 12.27 -0.03 17.33
CA SER A 225 13.19 -0.97 16.66
C SER A 225 13.23 -0.76 15.15
N LEU A 226 12.11 -0.35 14.55
CA LEU A 226 11.97 -0.14 13.11
C LEU A 226 11.77 1.35 12.85
N ILE A 227 12.86 2.07 12.54
CA ILE A 227 12.83 3.52 12.31
C ILE A 227 13.46 3.93 10.98
N GLY A 228 12.87 4.96 10.37
CA GLY A 228 13.39 5.62 9.18
C GLY A 228 13.66 4.67 8.01
N ALA A 229 14.53 5.11 7.10
CA ALA A 229 14.87 4.34 5.89
C ALA A 229 15.49 2.97 6.18
N LYS A 230 16.17 2.79 7.33
CA LYS A 230 16.78 1.51 7.73
C LYS A 230 15.73 0.49 8.18
N GLY A 231 14.73 0.91 8.96
CA GLY A 231 13.61 0.07 9.38
C GLY A 231 12.58 -0.17 8.27
N SER A 232 12.64 0.60 7.18
CA SER A 232 11.65 0.53 6.09
C SER A 232 11.80 -0.74 5.25
N LYS A 233 10.67 -1.42 5.04
CA LYS A 233 10.55 -2.65 4.25
C LYS A 233 10.31 -2.39 2.77
N THR A 234 9.90 -1.19 2.41
CA THR A 234 9.71 -0.75 1.02
C THR A 234 10.64 0.42 0.67
N ALA A 235 10.87 0.63 -0.63
CA ALA A 235 11.59 1.78 -1.16
C ALA A 235 10.91 2.29 -2.42
N VAL A 236 10.72 3.60 -2.51
CA VAL A 236 10.33 4.28 -3.75
C VAL A 236 11.55 4.32 -4.66
N ILE A 237 11.42 3.75 -5.86
CA ILE A 237 12.51 3.69 -6.86
C ILE A 237 12.40 4.90 -7.79
N ARG A 238 11.18 5.17 -8.26
CA ARG A 238 10.93 6.16 -9.29
C ARG A 238 9.60 6.85 -9.04
N VAL A 239 9.57 8.16 -9.29
CA VAL A 239 8.35 8.97 -9.34
C VAL A 239 8.28 9.59 -10.73
N PHE A 240 7.11 9.56 -11.36
CA PHE A 240 6.90 10.06 -12.72
C PHE A 240 5.45 10.55 -12.87
N PRO A 241 5.15 11.49 -13.78
CA PRO A 241 3.78 11.95 -13.98
C PRO A 241 2.92 10.84 -14.60
N PRO A 242 1.60 10.81 -14.31
CA PRO A 242 0.69 9.86 -14.95
C PRO A 242 0.69 10.08 -16.47
N GLY A 243 0.50 9.00 -17.22
CA GLY A 243 0.40 9.09 -18.68
C GLY A 243 -0.78 9.99 -19.06
N LYS A 244 -0.55 10.96 -19.96
CA LYS A 244 -1.62 11.82 -20.47
C LYS A 244 -2.65 10.97 -21.23
N SER A 245 -3.81 10.72 -20.62
CA SER A 245 -4.92 10.08 -21.33
C SER A 245 -5.64 11.13 -22.16
N THR A 246 -5.56 11.06 -23.49
CA THR A 246 -6.45 11.82 -24.36
C THR A 246 -7.79 11.08 -24.43
N ARG A 247 -8.70 11.40 -23.51
CA ARG A 247 -10.09 10.93 -23.63
C ARG A 247 -10.73 11.68 -24.81
N LYS A 248 -10.90 11.00 -25.94
CA LYS A 248 -11.70 11.52 -27.06
C LYS A 248 -13.16 11.57 -26.60
N CYS A 249 -13.58 12.71 -26.07
CA CYS A 249 -14.96 12.93 -25.68
C CYS A 249 -15.79 13.23 -26.92
N ARG A 250 -16.91 12.55 -27.10
CA ARG A 250 -17.93 12.92 -28.08
C ARG A 250 -19.06 13.58 -27.32
N GLN A 251 -19.31 14.85 -27.60
CA GLN A 251 -20.52 15.51 -27.15
C GLN A 251 -21.71 14.91 -27.90
N VAL A 252 -22.76 14.59 -27.16
CA VAL A 252 -24.05 14.12 -27.68
C VAL A 252 -25.13 15.05 -27.17
N HIS A 253 -26.12 15.33 -28.00
CA HIS A 253 -27.17 16.31 -27.72
C HIS A 253 -28.52 15.67 -27.39
N ASP A 254 -28.62 14.34 -27.49
CA ASP A 254 -29.84 13.58 -27.24
C ASP A 254 -29.56 12.28 -26.47
N ALA A 255 -30.48 11.93 -25.56
CA ALA A 255 -30.38 10.72 -24.74
C ALA A 255 -30.54 9.44 -25.57
N GLY A 256 -31.34 9.47 -26.64
CA GLY A 256 -31.51 8.36 -27.57
C GLY A 256 -30.25 8.09 -28.38
N GLU A 257 -29.54 9.14 -28.81
CA GLU A 257 -28.22 9.02 -29.44
C GLU A 257 -27.20 8.39 -28.47
N LEU A 258 -27.15 8.87 -27.22
CA LEU A 258 -26.28 8.32 -26.19
C LEU A 258 -26.56 6.84 -25.93
N ALA A 259 -27.83 6.46 -25.75
CA ALA A 259 -28.23 5.08 -25.53
C ALA A 259 -27.82 4.17 -26.70
N LYS A 260 -28.00 4.62 -27.94
CA LYS A 260 -27.55 3.88 -29.14
C LYS A 260 -26.03 3.71 -29.18
N ILE A 261 -25.27 4.73 -28.80
CA ILE A 261 -23.80 4.65 -28.73
C ILE A 261 -23.36 3.68 -27.65
N ILE A 262 -23.96 3.72 -26.45
CA ILE A 262 -23.66 2.79 -25.36
C ILE A 262 -23.95 1.35 -25.80
N VAL A 263 -25.14 1.06 -26.32
CA VAL A 263 -25.51 -0.29 -26.79
C VAL A 263 -24.57 -0.76 -27.90
N LYS A 264 -24.28 0.10 -28.89
CA LYS A 264 -23.37 -0.23 -29.99
C LYS A 264 -21.95 -0.50 -29.52
N ASN A 265 -21.46 0.22 -28.51
CA ASN A 265 -20.13 -0.01 -27.94
C ASN A 265 -20.11 -1.26 -27.06
N PHE A 266 -21.15 -1.49 -26.26
CA PHE A 266 -21.29 -2.70 -25.44
C PHE A 266 -21.33 -3.97 -26.30
N GLN A 267 -22.11 -3.95 -27.39
CA GLN A 267 -22.20 -5.06 -28.36
C GLN A 267 -20.90 -5.31 -29.13
N LYS A 268 -20.04 -4.29 -29.28
CA LYS A 268 -18.76 -4.43 -29.95
C LYS A 268 -17.67 -5.05 -29.06
N GLY A 269 -17.94 -5.24 -27.77
CA GLY A 269 -16.89 -5.51 -26.78
C GLY A 269 -15.95 -4.31 -26.65
N ASP A 270 -15.21 -4.20 -25.55
CA ASP A 270 -14.31 -3.08 -25.22
C ASP A 270 -13.10 -2.93 -26.19
N GLY A 271 -13.38 -2.62 -27.44
CA GLY A 271 -12.42 -2.42 -28.51
C GLY A 271 -12.01 -0.96 -28.63
N GLN A 272 -11.19 -0.48 -27.68
CA GLN A 272 -10.16 0.54 -27.97
C GLN A 272 -9.11 0.73 -26.86
N ALA A 273 -9.26 0.12 -25.68
CA ALA A 273 -8.16 -0.01 -24.71
C ALA A 273 -7.26 -1.24 -24.99
N ALA A 274 -7.70 -2.17 -25.84
CA ALA A 274 -6.98 -3.40 -26.18
C ALA A 274 -5.98 -3.26 -27.35
N ALA A 275 -5.82 -2.09 -27.96
CA ALA A 275 -4.97 -1.93 -29.15
C ALA A 275 -3.45 -1.86 -28.84
N ALA A 276 -3.05 -1.95 -27.57
CA ALA A 276 -1.63 -2.09 -27.18
C ALA A 276 -1.21 -3.55 -26.89
N GLY A 277 -2.13 -4.52 -26.99
CA GLY A 277 -1.82 -5.94 -26.82
C GLY A 277 -2.39 -6.73 -27.99
N GLN A 278 -1.56 -7.00 -29.00
CA GLN A 278 -1.94 -7.87 -30.11
C GLN A 278 -2.37 -9.26 -29.58
N GLY A 279 -3.61 -9.64 -29.90
CA GLY A 279 -4.08 -11.02 -29.90
C GLY A 279 -5.25 -11.32 -28.95
N LYS A 280 -6.49 -11.14 -29.40
CA LYS A 280 -7.62 -11.96 -28.92
C LYS A 280 -8.58 -12.30 -30.07
N ALA A 281 -8.58 -13.59 -30.40
CA ALA A 281 -9.74 -14.27 -30.96
C ALA A 281 -10.56 -14.81 -29.78
N ASP A 282 -11.88 -14.59 -29.85
CA ASP A 282 -12.97 -15.04 -28.97
C ASP A 282 -12.83 -14.70 -27.48
N GLY A 283 -13.90 -14.17 -26.87
CA GLY A 283 -13.97 -13.72 -25.48
C GLY A 283 -13.76 -14.77 -24.38
N LYS A 284 -12.97 -15.82 -24.63
CA LYS A 284 -12.37 -16.67 -23.61
C LYS A 284 -11.16 -15.93 -23.02
N TYR A 285 -11.07 -15.93 -21.70
CA TYR A 285 -9.85 -15.51 -21.01
C TYR A 285 -8.71 -16.44 -21.47
N LEU A 286 -7.76 -15.89 -22.24
CA LEU A 286 -6.58 -16.62 -22.68
C LEU A 286 -5.54 -16.52 -21.58
N LEU A 287 -5.14 -17.68 -21.06
CA LEU A 287 -4.01 -17.77 -20.14
C LEU A 287 -2.76 -17.16 -20.80
N PRO A 288 -1.92 -16.45 -20.04
CA PRO A 288 -0.66 -15.93 -20.55
C PRO A 288 0.17 -17.06 -21.16
N LYS A 289 0.82 -16.78 -22.30
CA LYS A 289 1.73 -17.76 -22.91
C LYS A 289 2.94 -17.95 -22.01
N ARG A 290 3.24 -19.20 -21.67
CA ARG A 290 4.52 -19.58 -21.04
C ARG A 290 5.68 -19.12 -21.91
N ARG A 291 6.75 -18.68 -21.26
CA ARG A 291 7.98 -18.23 -21.93
C ARG A 291 8.59 -19.34 -22.76
N THR A 292 9.21 -18.95 -23.86
CA THR A 292 9.93 -19.88 -24.75
C THR A 292 11.41 -20.00 -24.40
N THR A 293 12.05 -18.93 -23.91
CA THR A 293 13.48 -18.94 -23.54
C THR A 293 13.80 -18.01 -22.36
N LEU A 294 14.93 -18.28 -21.69
CA LEU A 294 15.44 -17.55 -20.53
C LEU A 294 15.80 -16.07 -20.81
N PHE A 295 15.98 -15.68 -22.08
CA PHE A 295 16.43 -14.34 -22.51
C PHE A 295 15.29 -13.34 -22.77
N GLU A 296 14.02 -13.74 -22.69
CA GLU A 296 12.86 -12.85 -22.89
C GLU A 296 12.48 -12.04 -21.62
N ARG A 297 13.49 -11.56 -20.87
CA ARG A 297 13.26 -10.85 -19.60
C ARG A 297 13.08 -9.34 -19.77
N ARG A 298 12.20 -8.76 -18.95
CA ARG A 298 12.04 -7.30 -18.83
C ARG A 298 12.99 -6.79 -17.73
N TRP A 299 13.96 -5.96 -18.12
CA TRP A 299 14.97 -5.42 -17.21
C TRP A 299 14.49 -4.14 -16.51
N GLU A 300 14.89 -3.94 -15.25
CA GLU A 300 14.79 -2.66 -14.55
C GLU A 300 15.93 -1.77 -15.01
N ALA A 301 15.60 -0.82 -15.88
CA ALA A 301 16.56 0.01 -16.58
C ALA A 301 15.92 1.38 -16.91
N THR A 302 16.72 2.43 -16.92
CA THR A 302 16.42 3.68 -17.63
C THR A 302 16.20 3.40 -19.12
N ALA A 303 15.53 4.29 -19.86
CA ALA A 303 15.28 4.08 -21.30
C ALA A 303 16.57 3.73 -22.07
N LYS A 304 17.66 4.45 -21.76
CA LYS A 304 18.99 4.20 -22.30
C LYS A 304 19.51 2.79 -21.98
N GLU A 305 19.41 2.37 -20.73
CA GLU A 305 19.85 1.04 -20.32
C GLU A 305 19.02 -0.08 -20.96
N GLN A 306 17.74 0.18 -21.22
CA GLN A 306 16.86 -0.78 -21.89
C GLN A 306 17.26 -0.95 -23.36
N ASP A 307 17.64 0.15 -24.02
CA ASP A 307 18.21 0.14 -25.37
C ASP A 307 19.57 -0.57 -25.40
N ASP A 308 20.43 -0.32 -24.41
CA ASP A 308 21.73 -0.99 -24.25
C ASP A 308 21.57 -2.52 -24.07
N PHE A 309 20.60 -2.96 -23.26
CA PHE A 309 20.28 -4.38 -23.06
C PHE A 309 19.70 -5.05 -24.32
N ASN A 310 18.82 -4.35 -25.04
CA ASN A 310 18.26 -4.84 -26.30
C ASN A 310 19.37 -4.99 -27.35
N LEU A 311 20.28 -4.03 -27.42
CA LEU A 311 21.45 -4.06 -28.30
C LEU A 311 22.38 -5.23 -27.93
N LEU A 312 22.69 -5.40 -26.65
CA LEU A 312 23.50 -6.52 -26.16
C LEU A 312 22.86 -7.88 -26.50
N THR A 313 21.56 -8.03 -26.27
CA THR A 313 20.81 -9.27 -26.57
C THR A 313 20.82 -9.57 -28.07
N LYS A 314 20.72 -8.55 -28.91
CA LYS A 314 20.83 -8.70 -30.37
C LYS A 314 22.23 -9.15 -30.79
N VAL A 315 23.27 -8.50 -30.26
CA VAL A 315 24.68 -8.86 -30.55
C VAL A 315 25.00 -10.28 -30.07
N LEU A 316 24.51 -10.70 -28.91
CA LEU A 316 24.69 -12.08 -28.41
C LEU A 316 24.02 -13.12 -29.32
N LYS A 317 22.83 -12.80 -29.86
CA LYS A 317 22.15 -13.65 -30.85
C LYS A 317 22.92 -13.71 -32.17
N ASP A 318 23.40 -12.57 -32.66
CA ASP A 318 24.16 -12.47 -33.91
C ASP A 318 25.52 -13.21 -33.83
N LEU A 319 26.14 -13.22 -32.65
CA LEU A 319 27.37 -13.97 -32.35
C LEU A 319 27.13 -15.45 -32.00
N ASN A 320 25.87 -15.89 -31.99
CA ASN A 320 25.45 -17.26 -31.71
C ASN A 320 25.97 -17.80 -30.36
N ILE A 321 26.00 -16.96 -29.32
CA ILE A 321 26.44 -17.31 -27.97
C ILE A 321 25.20 -17.70 -27.14
N PRO A 322 24.98 -19.00 -26.84
CA PRO A 322 23.77 -19.45 -26.17
C PRO A 322 23.82 -19.33 -24.63
N ASP A 323 25.01 -19.09 -24.05
CA ASP A 323 25.22 -19.11 -22.60
C ASP A 323 26.25 -18.04 -22.20
N VAL A 324 25.82 -17.12 -21.31
CA VAL A 324 26.62 -15.99 -20.80
C VAL A 324 27.76 -16.47 -19.91
N ASN A 325 27.70 -17.69 -19.38
CA ASN A 325 28.77 -18.29 -18.58
C ASN A 325 29.98 -18.71 -19.41
N LYS A 326 29.87 -18.77 -20.74
CA LYS A 326 30.95 -19.14 -21.66
C LYS A 326 31.66 -17.94 -22.29
N ILE A 327 31.35 -16.72 -21.85
CA ILE A 327 31.95 -15.49 -22.35
C ILE A 327 33.30 -15.28 -21.63
N ASP A 328 34.39 -15.42 -22.38
CA ASP A 328 35.77 -15.11 -21.98
C ASP A 328 36.15 -13.64 -22.30
N GLU A 329 37.31 -13.18 -21.83
CA GLU A 329 37.79 -11.80 -22.07
C GLU A 329 37.91 -11.48 -23.58
N ALA A 330 38.29 -12.46 -24.40
CA ALA A 330 38.39 -12.29 -25.85
C ALA A 330 37.01 -12.10 -26.52
N THR A 331 35.97 -12.73 -26.00
CA THR A 331 34.59 -12.56 -26.48
C THR A 331 33.99 -11.25 -25.97
N GLN A 332 34.36 -10.78 -24.77
CA GLN A 332 33.97 -9.44 -24.29
C GLN A 332 34.52 -8.32 -25.19
N GLU A 333 35.78 -8.43 -25.66
CA GLU A 333 36.35 -7.47 -26.60
C GLU A 333 35.63 -7.47 -27.96
N LYS A 334 35.21 -8.64 -28.45
CA LYS A 334 34.39 -8.75 -29.68
C LYS A 334 33.01 -8.11 -29.51
N ILE A 335 32.38 -8.28 -28.35
CA ILE A 335 31.11 -7.63 -28.02
C ILE A 335 31.29 -6.11 -27.95
N LEU A 336 32.34 -5.61 -27.30
CA LEU A 336 32.66 -4.18 -27.24
C LEU A 336 32.91 -3.59 -28.63
N ALA A 337 33.62 -4.32 -29.50
CA ALA A 337 33.85 -3.90 -30.88
C ALA A 337 32.56 -3.86 -31.72
N ALA A 338 31.64 -4.80 -31.50
CA ALA A 338 30.35 -4.86 -32.20
C ALA A 338 29.34 -3.79 -31.71
N VAL A 339 29.42 -3.41 -30.43
CA VAL A 339 28.55 -2.41 -29.80
C VAL A 339 29.04 -0.97 -30.05
N GLY A 340 30.34 -0.79 -30.31
CA GLY A 340 30.94 0.51 -30.59
C GLY A 340 30.95 1.44 -29.36
N THR A 341 30.51 2.69 -29.52
CA THR A 341 30.48 3.71 -28.45
C THR A 341 29.19 3.72 -27.61
N SER A 342 28.27 2.78 -27.84
CA SER A 342 26.92 2.80 -27.25
C SER A 342 26.95 2.70 -25.71
N PHE A 343 27.84 1.87 -25.14
CA PHE A 343 28.06 1.78 -23.69
C PHE A 343 29.50 1.36 -23.33
N GLN A 344 29.95 1.72 -22.12
CA GLN A 344 31.35 1.54 -21.67
C GLN A 344 31.62 0.11 -21.15
N LYS A 345 32.91 -0.28 -21.09
CA LYS A 345 33.37 -1.59 -20.58
C LYS A 345 32.77 -1.95 -19.20
N LYS A 346 32.72 -0.99 -18.27
CA LYS A 346 32.12 -1.19 -16.94
C LYS A 346 30.62 -1.51 -17.01
N ALA A 347 29.87 -0.87 -17.90
CA ALA A 347 28.45 -1.15 -18.09
C ALA A 347 28.25 -2.56 -18.68
N LEU A 348 29.09 -2.97 -19.64
CA LEU A 348 29.07 -4.34 -20.16
C LEU A 348 29.37 -5.37 -19.06
N GLU A 349 30.36 -5.13 -18.21
CA GLU A 349 30.70 -5.99 -17.07
C GLU A 349 29.52 -6.11 -16.08
N ASP A 350 28.90 -5.00 -15.71
CA ASP A 350 27.72 -4.97 -14.83
C ASP A 350 26.52 -5.71 -15.47
N MET A 351 26.30 -5.56 -16.78
CA MET A 351 25.23 -6.24 -17.51
C MET A 351 25.48 -7.74 -17.64
N LEU A 352 26.70 -8.15 -17.95
CA LEU A 352 27.10 -9.56 -18.02
C LEU A 352 27.06 -10.22 -16.63
N ALA A 353 27.48 -9.52 -15.58
CA ALA A 353 27.34 -9.97 -14.20
C ALA A 353 25.86 -10.16 -13.84
N GLY A 354 24.99 -9.20 -14.18
CA GLY A 354 23.55 -9.32 -14.00
C GLY A 354 22.91 -10.47 -14.79
N MET A 355 23.39 -10.75 -16.01
CA MET A 355 22.95 -11.90 -16.82
C MET A 355 23.47 -13.25 -16.32
N LYS A 356 24.58 -13.28 -15.56
CA LYS A 356 25.12 -14.49 -14.91
C LYS A 356 24.38 -14.86 -13.63
N VAL A 357 23.69 -13.91 -12.99
CA VAL A 357 22.74 -14.25 -11.94
C VAL A 357 21.58 -14.97 -12.62
N VAL A 358 21.24 -16.17 -12.15
CA VAL A 358 20.18 -17.00 -12.77
C VAL A 358 19.00 -17.20 -11.83
N GLU A 359 19.28 -17.17 -10.53
CA GLU A 359 18.27 -17.39 -9.50
C GLU A 359 17.55 -16.08 -9.13
N PRO A 360 16.22 -16.10 -8.94
CA PRO A 360 15.49 -14.97 -8.45
C PRO A 360 15.91 -14.62 -7.02
N ALA A 361 15.81 -13.33 -6.68
CA ALA A 361 16.13 -12.79 -5.36
C ALA A 361 15.29 -13.45 -4.25
N PHE A 362 14.10 -13.96 -4.61
CA PHE A 362 13.17 -14.63 -3.72
C PHE A 362 12.64 -15.91 -4.38
N LYS A 363 12.42 -16.96 -3.57
CA LYS A 363 11.88 -18.26 -4.02
C LYS A 363 10.57 -18.54 -3.27
N GLY A 364 9.56 -19.04 -3.97
CA GLY A 364 8.24 -19.36 -3.41
C GLY A 364 7.12 -19.25 -4.44
N GLU A 365 5.88 -19.48 -4.01
CA GLU A 365 4.69 -19.29 -4.87
C GLU A 365 4.26 -17.81 -4.91
N VAL A 366 3.48 -17.44 -5.94
CA VAL A 366 2.72 -16.18 -5.96
C VAL A 366 1.33 -16.47 -5.42
N TRP A 367 1.00 -15.91 -4.27
CA TRP A 367 -0.26 -16.14 -3.58
C TRP A 367 -1.28 -15.04 -3.83
N VAL A 368 -2.54 -15.44 -3.84
CA VAL A 368 -3.70 -14.56 -3.70
C VAL A 368 -4.43 -14.93 -2.42
N VAL A 369 -4.76 -13.94 -1.59
CA VAL A 369 -5.70 -14.14 -0.50
C VAL A 369 -7.10 -13.92 -1.02
N ALA A 370 -7.90 -14.99 -1.05
CA ALA A 370 -9.27 -14.96 -1.53
C ALA A 370 -10.20 -14.33 -0.51
N GLU A 371 -11.08 -13.46 -0.99
CA GLU A 371 -12.21 -12.93 -0.25
C GLU A 371 -13.49 -13.65 -0.69
N HIS A 372 -14.41 -13.88 0.24
CA HIS A 372 -15.72 -14.47 -0.02
C HIS A 372 -16.76 -13.86 0.92
N SER A 373 -18.03 -13.89 0.49
CA SER A 373 -19.19 -13.55 1.31
C SER A 373 -20.32 -14.52 0.96
N ASP A 374 -21.04 -14.99 1.97
CA ASP A 374 -22.25 -15.81 1.79
C ASP A 374 -22.06 -17.03 0.89
N GLY A 375 -20.89 -17.66 0.94
CA GLY A 375 -20.59 -18.84 0.13
C GLY A 375 -20.13 -18.53 -1.30
N VAL A 376 -19.87 -17.26 -1.64
CA VAL A 376 -19.48 -16.84 -2.99
C VAL A 376 -18.14 -16.11 -2.94
N VAL A 377 -17.19 -16.54 -3.79
CA VAL A 377 -15.90 -15.85 -3.95
C VAL A 377 -16.10 -14.47 -4.57
N HIS A 378 -15.46 -13.46 -3.97
CA HIS A 378 -15.52 -12.10 -4.46
C HIS A 378 -14.83 -11.98 -5.84
N PRO A 379 -15.42 -11.29 -6.84
CA PRO A 379 -14.88 -11.24 -8.21
C PRO A 379 -13.43 -10.76 -8.32
N ALA A 380 -13.03 -9.83 -7.45
CA ALA A 380 -11.65 -9.34 -7.38
C ALA A 380 -10.62 -10.46 -7.14
N THR A 381 -11.00 -11.56 -6.47
CA THR A 381 -10.14 -12.73 -6.28
C THR A 381 -9.76 -13.37 -7.63
N PHE A 382 -10.71 -13.45 -8.57
CA PHE A 382 -10.44 -14.01 -9.90
C PHE A 382 -9.54 -13.09 -10.74
N GLU A 383 -9.77 -11.78 -10.68
CA GLU A 383 -8.89 -10.80 -11.34
C GLU A 383 -7.45 -10.87 -10.82
N LEU A 384 -7.30 -10.97 -9.49
CA LEU A 384 -6.00 -11.14 -8.85
C LEU A 384 -5.36 -12.48 -9.17
N THR A 385 -6.13 -13.56 -9.29
CA THR A 385 -5.61 -14.87 -9.68
C THR A 385 -5.04 -14.83 -11.09
N GLY A 386 -5.73 -14.16 -12.02
CA GLY A 386 -5.21 -13.90 -13.35
C GLY A 386 -3.90 -13.09 -13.33
N LYS A 387 -3.84 -12.02 -12.52
CA LYS A 387 -2.60 -11.24 -12.39
C LYS A 387 -1.48 -12.02 -11.68
N ALA A 388 -1.81 -12.85 -10.70
CA ALA A 388 -0.86 -13.74 -10.04
C ALA A 388 -0.26 -14.73 -11.04
N ARG A 389 -1.06 -15.25 -11.97
CA ARG A 389 -0.58 -16.10 -13.07
C ARG A 389 0.45 -15.39 -13.95
N ASP A 390 0.19 -14.16 -14.38
CA ASP A 390 1.17 -13.36 -15.15
C ASP A 390 2.53 -13.26 -14.43
N LEU A 391 2.50 -13.02 -13.12
CA LEU A 391 3.68 -12.87 -12.29
C LEU A 391 4.38 -14.23 -12.06
N ALA A 392 3.60 -15.28 -11.79
CA ALA A 392 4.09 -16.62 -11.53
C ALA A 392 4.77 -17.22 -12.77
N ASP A 393 4.17 -17.06 -13.95
CA ASP A 393 4.77 -17.47 -15.23
C ASP A 393 6.06 -16.67 -15.51
N SER A 394 6.11 -15.41 -15.06
CA SER A 394 7.31 -14.59 -15.15
C SER A 394 8.43 -15.01 -14.19
N LEU A 395 8.10 -15.71 -13.13
CA LEU A 395 9.03 -16.22 -12.12
C LEU A 395 9.24 -17.73 -12.25
N GLU A 396 8.61 -18.37 -13.22
CA GLU A 396 8.58 -19.82 -13.42
C GLU A 396 8.17 -20.58 -12.14
N THR A 397 7.16 -20.04 -11.44
CA THR A 397 6.63 -20.59 -10.19
C THR A 397 5.12 -20.84 -10.28
N LYS A 398 4.53 -21.32 -9.18
CA LYS A 398 3.12 -21.65 -9.05
C LYS A 398 2.29 -20.50 -8.48
N VAL A 399 1.00 -20.51 -8.81
CA VAL A 399 -0.03 -19.67 -8.19
C VAL A 399 -0.70 -20.44 -7.05
N GLY A 400 -0.63 -19.90 -5.84
CA GLY A 400 -1.39 -20.39 -4.70
C GLY A 400 -2.56 -19.47 -4.40
N VAL A 401 -3.71 -20.02 -3.98
CA VAL A 401 -4.82 -19.23 -3.44
C VAL A 401 -5.07 -19.65 -2.01
N CYS A 402 -4.98 -18.71 -1.07
CA CYS A 402 -5.29 -18.93 0.34
C CYS A 402 -6.71 -18.43 0.61
N ILE A 403 -7.59 -19.30 1.07
CA ILE A 403 -8.98 -18.97 1.42
C ILE A 403 -9.28 -19.39 2.86
N ALA A 404 -9.86 -18.47 3.64
CA ALA A 404 -10.17 -18.69 5.05
C ALA A 404 -11.67 -18.46 5.30
N GLY A 405 -12.32 -19.37 6.03
CA GLY A 405 -13.75 -19.25 6.34
C GLY A 405 -14.31 -20.46 7.06
N GLU A 406 -15.64 -20.56 7.14
CA GLU A 406 -16.33 -21.79 7.53
C GLU A 406 -16.82 -22.49 6.26
N ASN A 407 -16.49 -23.78 6.10
CA ASN A 407 -16.93 -24.60 4.96
C ASN A 407 -16.60 -23.96 3.59
N VAL A 408 -15.35 -23.52 3.36
CA VAL A 408 -14.90 -22.88 2.11
C VAL A 408 -14.31 -23.86 1.10
N MET A 409 -14.11 -25.13 1.46
CA MET A 409 -13.46 -26.10 0.59
C MET A 409 -14.18 -26.31 -0.75
N HIS A 410 -15.52 -26.16 -0.78
CA HIS A 410 -16.33 -26.27 -1.99
C HIS A 410 -15.99 -25.20 -3.04
N MET A 411 -15.39 -24.07 -2.65
CA MET A 411 -14.95 -23.00 -3.56
C MET A 411 -13.58 -23.30 -4.21
N ALA A 412 -12.89 -24.37 -3.81
CA ALA A 412 -11.57 -24.68 -4.36
C ALA A 412 -11.62 -24.98 -5.86
N GLU A 413 -12.67 -25.65 -6.34
CA GLU A 413 -12.81 -26.02 -7.75
C GLU A 413 -12.88 -24.80 -8.67
N GLU A 414 -13.65 -23.77 -8.28
CA GLU A 414 -13.75 -22.53 -9.07
C GLU A 414 -12.44 -21.72 -9.05
N LEU A 415 -11.70 -21.72 -7.94
CA LEU A 415 -10.41 -21.05 -7.82
C LEU A 415 -9.34 -21.74 -8.69
N ILE A 416 -9.34 -23.08 -8.75
CA ILE A 416 -8.48 -23.85 -9.65
C ILE A 416 -8.85 -23.57 -11.10
N ALA A 417 -10.14 -23.58 -11.43
CA ALA A 417 -10.62 -23.25 -12.78
C ALA A 417 -10.24 -21.82 -13.21
N ALA A 418 -10.13 -20.89 -12.27
CA ALA A 418 -9.67 -19.52 -12.52
C ALA A 418 -8.15 -19.38 -12.72
N GLY A 419 -7.37 -20.45 -12.49
CA GLY A 419 -5.94 -20.49 -12.75
C GLY A 419 -5.04 -20.65 -11.53
N ALA A 420 -5.56 -21.06 -10.37
CA ALA A 420 -4.74 -21.47 -9.23
C ALA A 420 -4.11 -22.87 -9.45
N ASP A 421 -2.83 -23.05 -9.11
CA ASP A 421 -2.19 -24.38 -9.10
C ASP A 421 -2.48 -25.13 -7.79
N SER A 422 -2.54 -24.38 -6.69
CA SER A 422 -2.75 -24.88 -5.33
C SER A 422 -3.79 -24.03 -4.60
N VAL A 423 -4.70 -24.64 -3.86
CA VAL A 423 -5.64 -23.94 -2.96
C VAL A 423 -5.36 -24.35 -1.52
N TYR A 424 -5.11 -23.35 -0.67
CA TYR A 424 -4.89 -23.50 0.76
C TYR A 424 -6.16 -23.06 1.50
N ALA A 425 -7.04 -24.02 1.77
CA ALA A 425 -8.27 -23.79 2.53
C ALA A 425 -8.02 -23.88 4.04
N ILE A 426 -8.44 -22.85 4.78
CA ILE A 426 -8.36 -22.78 6.24
C ILE A 426 -9.78 -22.69 6.81
N GLU A 427 -10.24 -23.79 7.40
CA GLU A 427 -11.60 -23.91 7.90
C GLU A 427 -11.68 -23.88 9.41
N HIS A 428 -12.51 -22.98 9.95
CA HIS A 428 -12.83 -22.97 11.37
C HIS A 428 -14.12 -22.20 11.66
N LYS A 429 -14.93 -22.63 12.64
CA LYS A 429 -16.19 -21.96 13.04
C LYS A 429 -16.04 -20.48 13.43
N LEU A 430 -14.85 -20.08 13.91
CA LEU A 430 -14.53 -18.68 14.27
C LEU A 430 -14.27 -17.79 13.05
N LEU A 431 -14.16 -18.39 11.86
CA LEU A 431 -13.98 -17.69 10.59
C LEU A 431 -15.29 -17.59 9.80
N ARG A 432 -16.43 -17.95 10.43
CA ARG A 432 -17.76 -17.80 9.80
C ARG A 432 -18.05 -16.35 9.42
N GLU A 433 -17.72 -15.43 10.33
CA GLU A 433 -17.80 -13.99 10.08
C GLU A 433 -16.39 -13.42 9.97
N PHE A 434 -16.25 -12.40 9.14
CA PHE A 434 -14.97 -11.74 8.98
C PHE A 434 -14.59 -10.93 10.24
N ASP A 435 -13.69 -11.52 11.04
CA ASP A 435 -12.98 -10.86 12.13
C ASP A 435 -11.51 -10.64 11.71
N PRO A 436 -11.02 -9.38 11.60
CA PRO A 436 -9.66 -9.10 11.15
C PRO A 436 -8.60 -9.76 12.03
N THR A 437 -8.84 -9.93 13.33
CA THR A 437 -7.87 -10.55 14.25
C THR A 437 -7.71 -12.03 13.95
N ALA A 438 -8.83 -12.74 13.79
CA ALA A 438 -8.87 -14.16 13.48
C ALA A 438 -8.28 -14.44 12.09
N TYR A 439 -8.71 -13.69 11.08
CA TYR A 439 -8.21 -13.80 9.70
C TYR A 439 -6.72 -13.49 9.61
N ARG A 440 -6.25 -12.41 10.27
CA ARG A 440 -4.82 -12.09 10.33
C ARG A 440 -4.01 -13.23 10.92
N LYS A 441 -4.49 -13.85 12.01
CA LYS A 441 -3.78 -14.98 12.62
C LYS A 441 -3.63 -16.12 11.62
N VAL A 442 -4.73 -16.61 11.04
CA VAL A 442 -4.69 -17.81 10.21
C VAL A 442 -3.91 -17.61 8.91
N ILE A 443 -4.02 -16.43 8.30
CA ILE A 443 -3.30 -16.12 7.07
C ILE A 443 -1.81 -15.90 7.35
N SER A 444 -1.44 -15.18 8.42
CA SER A 444 -0.04 -15.04 8.82
C SER A 444 0.60 -16.40 9.13
N ASP A 445 -0.09 -17.27 9.86
CA ASP A 445 0.42 -18.60 10.19
C ASP A 445 0.59 -19.48 8.93
N ALA A 446 -0.30 -19.35 7.94
CA ALA A 446 -0.15 -20.02 6.65
C ALA A 446 1.04 -19.48 5.84
N ILE A 447 1.22 -18.15 5.80
CA ILE A 447 2.38 -17.53 5.16
C ILE A 447 3.68 -17.98 5.84
N ASP A 448 3.71 -18.05 7.17
CA ASP A 448 4.88 -18.52 7.91
C ASP A 448 5.18 -20.00 7.69
N LYS A 449 4.16 -20.83 7.40
CA LYS A 449 4.31 -22.26 7.12
C LYS A 449 4.79 -22.55 5.69
N TYR A 450 4.20 -21.88 4.70
CA TYR A 450 4.42 -22.20 3.28
C TYR A 450 5.35 -21.22 2.56
N VAL A 451 5.66 -20.08 3.18
CA VAL A 451 6.65 -19.09 2.74
C VAL A 451 6.48 -18.68 1.25
N PRO A 452 5.30 -18.16 0.85
CA PRO A 452 5.14 -17.60 -0.48
C PRO A 452 6.06 -16.39 -0.70
N GLN A 453 6.50 -16.17 -1.94
CA GLN A 453 7.39 -15.05 -2.25
C GLN A 453 6.64 -13.73 -2.48
N ILE A 454 5.39 -13.81 -2.97
CA ILE A 454 4.53 -12.67 -3.25
C ILE A 454 3.14 -13.02 -2.75
N VAL A 455 2.46 -12.08 -2.08
CA VAL A 455 1.06 -12.26 -1.65
C VAL A 455 0.25 -11.06 -2.10
N LEU A 456 -0.80 -11.29 -2.88
CA LEU A 456 -1.71 -10.29 -3.41
C LEU A 456 -3.01 -10.27 -2.59
N TYR A 457 -3.50 -9.07 -2.33
CA TYR A 457 -4.76 -8.79 -1.66
C TYR A 457 -5.62 -7.88 -2.53
N ALA A 458 -6.94 -8.06 -2.46
CA ALA A 458 -7.86 -7.16 -3.15
C ALA A 458 -7.88 -5.79 -2.48
N ALA A 459 -8.08 -4.73 -3.27
CA ALA A 459 -8.18 -3.36 -2.76
C ALA A 459 -9.56 -3.04 -2.15
N THR A 460 -10.23 -4.03 -1.58
CA THR A 460 -11.52 -3.91 -0.89
C THR A 460 -11.33 -3.42 0.56
N PRO A 461 -12.41 -3.03 1.28
CA PRO A 461 -12.31 -2.73 2.71
C PRO A 461 -11.72 -3.88 3.53
N GLN A 462 -11.99 -5.14 3.16
CA GLN A 462 -11.45 -6.32 3.84
C GLN A 462 -9.93 -6.45 3.60
N GLY A 463 -9.50 -6.47 2.34
CA GLY A 463 -8.09 -6.62 1.99
C GLY A 463 -7.24 -5.45 2.48
N ARG A 464 -7.73 -4.21 2.38
CA ARG A 464 -7.03 -3.02 2.90
C ARG A 464 -6.87 -3.01 4.42
N MET A 465 -7.75 -3.68 5.16
CA MET A 465 -7.61 -3.84 6.61
C MET A 465 -6.70 -5.02 6.96
N LEU A 466 -6.82 -6.14 6.24
CA LEU A 466 -6.12 -7.38 6.57
C LEU A 466 -4.64 -7.35 6.14
N ALA A 467 -4.35 -6.89 4.93
CA ALA A 467 -3.00 -6.89 4.36
C ALA A 467 -1.97 -6.13 5.23
N PRO A 468 -2.27 -4.93 5.77
CA PRO A 468 -1.31 -4.23 6.63
C PRO A 468 -0.99 -4.99 7.91
N MET A 469 -1.98 -5.61 8.56
CA MET A 469 -1.75 -6.38 9.79
C MET A 469 -0.93 -7.65 9.50
N VAL A 470 -1.27 -8.35 8.41
CA VAL A 470 -0.52 -9.54 7.99
C VAL A 470 0.91 -9.17 7.63
N SER A 471 1.12 -8.13 6.82
CA SER A 471 2.46 -7.71 6.38
C SER A 471 3.36 -7.29 7.54
N TYR A 472 2.79 -6.60 8.54
CA TYR A 472 3.53 -6.21 9.74
C TYR A 472 3.95 -7.44 10.55
N ARG A 473 3.02 -8.39 10.77
CA ARG A 473 3.28 -9.63 11.51
C ARG A 473 4.31 -10.53 10.83
N THR A 474 4.25 -10.63 9.51
CA THR A 474 5.20 -11.43 8.72
C THR A 474 6.50 -10.67 8.42
N GLY A 475 6.59 -9.39 8.78
CA GLY A 475 7.79 -8.57 8.59
C GLY A 475 8.09 -8.20 7.13
N CYS A 476 7.08 -8.25 6.25
CA CYS A 476 7.21 -7.96 4.83
C CYS A 476 6.78 -6.52 4.48
N GLY A 477 7.24 -6.01 3.34
CA GLY A 477 6.77 -4.74 2.80
C GLY A 477 5.35 -4.86 2.23
N LEU A 478 4.62 -3.75 2.17
CA LEU A 478 3.30 -3.68 1.57
C LEU A 478 3.13 -2.42 0.74
N THR A 479 2.71 -2.58 -0.51
CA THR A 479 2.31 -1.48 -1.37
C THR A 479 0.82 -1.60 -1.65
N ALA A 480 0.05 -0.58 -1.27
CA ALA A 480 -1.39 -0.53 -1.51
C ALA A 480 -1.70 0.16 -2.85
N ASP A 481 -2.87 -0.11 -3.42
CA ASP A 481 -3.43 0.56 -4.61
C ASP A 481 -2.54 0.52 -5.84
N CYS A 482 -1.92 -0.65 -6.05
CA CYS A 482 -1.12 -0.91 -7.23
C CYS A 482 -2.01 -0.93 -8.48
N THR A 483 -1.68 -0.08 -9.45
CA THR A 483 -2.25 -0.11 -10.80
C THR A 483 -1.38 -0.91 -11.78
N GLY A 484 -0.13 -1.20 -11.39
CA GLY A 484 0.77 -2.05 -12.15
C GLY A 484 1.61 -2.92 -11.23
N LEU A 485 1.76 -4.20 -11.61
CA LEU A 485 2.66 -5.16 -10.98
C LEU A 485 3.50 -5.78 -12.09
N ASP A 486 4.81 -5.63 -11.98
CA ASP A 486 5.78 -6.17 -12.93
C ASP A 486 6.88 -6.91 -12.18
N ILE A 487 7.42 -7.95 -12.81
CA ILE A 487 8.67 -8.59 -12.39
C ILE A 487 9.79 -8.02 -13.24
N ARG A 488 10.84 -7.49 -12.58
CA ARG A 488 12.02 -6.96 -13.26
C ARG A 488 13.32 -7.40 -12.60
N ASP A 489 14.36 -7.43 -13.41
CA ASP A 489 15.72 -7.73 -12.96
C ASP A 489 16.52 -6.44 -12.81
N SER A 490 17.23 -6.27 -11.70
CA SER A 490 18.16 -5.17 -11.44
C SER A 490 19.59 -5.66 -11.63
N SER A 491 20.08 -5.56 -12.87
CA SER A 491 21.40 -6.02 -13.29
C SER A 491 22.54 -5.40 -12.48
N ARG A 492 22.45 -4.09 -12.17
CA ARG A 492 23.47 -3.36 -11.37
C ARG A 492 23.63 -3.84 -9.93
N LYS A 493 22.59 -4.46 -9.36
CA LYS A 493 22.61 -4.98 -7.99
C LYS A 493 22.68 -6.51 -7.95
N GLY A 494 22.69 -7.16 -9.11
CA GLY A 494 22.60 -8.61 -9.22
C GLY A 494 21.29 -9.17 -8.63
N GLU A 495 20.23 -8.36 -8.55
CA GLU A 495 18.93 -8.78 -8.00
C GLU A 495 18.02 -9.18 -9.18
N ILE A 496 17.48 -10.40 -9.18
CA ILE A 496 16.63 -10.91 -10.27
C ILE A 496 15.21 -11.15 -9.77
N GLY A 497 14.21 -10.95 -10.62
CA GLY A 497 12.83 -11.30 -10.29
C GLY A 497 12.20 -10.40 -9.23
N LEU A 498 12.62 -9.13 -9.15
CA LEU A 498 12.06 -8.17 -8.20
C LEU A 498 10.64 -7.79 -8.57
N LEU A 499 9.74 -7.85 -7.60
CA LEU A 499 8.38 -7.31 -7.75
C LEU A 499 8.43 -5.77 -7.68
N LEU A 500 8.08 -5.14 -8.79
CA LEU A 500 7.87 -3.70 -8.90
C LEU A 500 6.38 -3.38 -8.86
N GLN A 501 6.02 -2.49 -7.95
CA GLN A 501 4.65 -2.11 -7.66
C GLN A 501 4.46 -0.66 -8.04
N THR A 502 3.69 -0.40 -9.09
CA THR A 502 3.37 0.95 -9.55
C THR A 502 2.02 1.36 -8.98
N ARG A 503 1.97 2.51 -8.31
CA ARG A 503 0.75 3.08 -7.72
C ARG A 503 0.66 4.59 -7.92
N PRO A 504 -0.55 5.16 -7.90
CA PRO A 504 -0.73 6.61 -7.79
C PRO A 504 -0.28 7.12 -6.40
N ALA A 505 0.24 8.34 -6.35
CA ALA A 505 0.59 9.04 -5.12
C ALA A 505 0.21 10.53 -5.24
N LEU A 506 0.17 11.25 -4.11
CA LEU A 506 -0.21 12.67 -4.02
C LEU A 506 -1.56 12.96 -4.68
N GLY A 507 -2.61 12.26 -4.24
CA GLY A 507 -3.96 12.40 -4.79
C GLY A 507 -4.09 11.96 -6.26
N GLY A 508 -3.18 11.13 -6.76
CA GLY A 508 -3.18 10.63 -8.13
C GLY A 508 -2.44 11.50 -9.15
N ASN A 509 -1.84 12.61 -8.71
CA ASN A 509 -1.12 13.54 -9.58
C ASN A 509 0.26 13.02 -10.02
N VAL A 510 0.80 12.01 -9.33
CA VAL A 510 2.04 11.31 -9.72
C VAL A 510 1.86 9.80 -9.63
N MET A 511 2.68 9.08 -10.39
CA MET A 511 2.87 7.65 -10.28
C MET A 511 4.20 7.37 -9.58
N ALA A 512 4.21 6.38 -8.68
CA ALA A 512 5.40 5.92 -8.00
C ALA A 512 5.58 4.42 -8.22
N THR A 513 6.80 4.02 -8.58
CA THR A 513 7.20 2.60 -8.59
C THR A 513 7.96 2.31 -7.31
N ILE A 514 7.47 1.30 -6.58
CA ILE A 514 7.94 0.87 -5.28
C ILE A 514 8.48 -0.55 -5.41
N ARG A 515 9.58 -0.84 -4.69
CA ARG A 515 10.04 -2.21 -4.44
C ARG A 515 9.94 -2.56 -2.97
N THR A 516 9.71 -3.84 -2.72
CA THR A 516 9.94 -4.44 -1.40
C THR A 516 11.43 -4.76 -1.25
N LYS A 517 12.05 -4.39 -0.12
CA LYS A 517 13.49 -4.57 0.12
C LYS A 517 13.86 -5.97 0.63
N SER A 518 12.94 -6.65 1.27
CA SER A 518 13.20 -7.95 1.90
C SER A 518 11.94 -8.80 1.90
N SER A 519 12.08 -10.06 1.50
CA SER A 519 11.11 -11.14 1.75
C SER A 519 11.65 -12.06 2.84
N LYS A 520 10.79 -12.91 3.42
CA LYS A 520 11.19 -13.97 4.38
C LYS A 520 11.87 -15.16 3.69
N SER A 521 11.81 -15.24 2.36
CA SER A 521 12.37 -16.33 1.54
C SER A 521 13.89 -16.32 1.45
#